data_AF-A0A955CM77-F1
#
_entry.id   AF-A0A955CM77-F1
#
_cell.length_a   1.000
_cell.length_b   1.000
_cell.length_c   1.000
_cell.angle_alpha   90.00
_cell.angle_beta   90.00
_cell.angle_gamma   90.00
#
_symmetry.space_group_name_H-M   'P 1'
#
loop_
_entity.id
_entity.type
_entity.pdbx_description
1 polymer ?
#
loop_
_entity_poly.entity_id
_entity_poly.type
_entity_poly.pdbx_seq_one_letter_code
_entity_poly.pdbx_strand_id
1 'polypeptide(L)'
;MPSEKTRKALIVTLGVVAIMLGAVLVYRSVGGAAPGTTSSLTKDVTIRDAETGAEWTMSRGRLEQALYQRSGEINPEEGLSNPETGTPTGFPVNRSREWDEVIERISAEKRAMLEKQGK
;
A
#
# COMPACT_ATOMS: atom_id res chain seq x y z
N MET A 1 -24.49 21.03 -47.19
CA MET A 1 -24.51 21.69 -45.85
C MET A 1 -25.25 20.77 -44.87
N PRO A 2 -24.67 20.39 -43.72
CA PRO A 2 -25.34 19.49 -42.78
C PRO A 2 -26.56 20.18 -42.16
N SER A 3 -27.69 19.46 -42.17
CA SER A 3 -28.98 19.94 -41.65
C SER A 3 -28.89 20.27 -40.16
N GLU A 4 -29.73 21.19 -39.68
CA GLU A 4 -29.74 21.61 -38.28
C GLU A 4 -29.93 20.44 -37.30
N LYS A 5 -30.71 19.42 -37.70
CA LYS A 5 -30.90 18.18 -36.94
C LYS A 5 -29.60 17.39 -36.81
N THR A 6 -28.82 17.31 -37.89
CA THR A 6 -27.51 16.64 -37.91
C THR A 6 -26.51 17.35 -37.00
N ARG A 7 -26.53 18.69 -36.94
CA ARG A 7 -25.65 19.47 -36.06
C ARG A 7 -25.99 19.28 -34.58
N LYS A 8 -27.27 19.31 -34.23
CA LYS A 8 -27.73 19.08 -32.85
C LYS A 8 -27.43 17.65 -32.39
N ALA A 9 -27.65 16.66 -33.24
CA ALA A 9 -27.27 15.27 -32.95
C ALA A 9 -25.77 15.12 -32.71
N LEU A 10 -24.94 15.78 -33.54
CA LEU A 10 -23.47 15.70 -33.41
C LEU A 10 -22.96 16.37 -32.12
N ILE A 11 -23.56 17.48 -31.69
CA ILE A 11 -23.26 18.14 -30.41
C ILE A 11 -23.64 17.25 -29.22
N VAL A 12 -24.83 16.63 -29.26
CA VAL A 12 -25.28 15.72 -28.19
C VAL A 12 -24.37 14.51 -28.09
N THR A 13 -24.01 13.88 -29.22
CA THR A 13 -23.11 12.73 -29.23
C THR A 13 -21.73 13.08 -28.70
N LEU A 14 -21.15 14.22 -29.10
CA LEU A 14 -19.87 14.69 -28.56
C LEU A 14 -19.94 14.97 -27.06
N GLY A 15 -21.03 15.56 -26.57
CA GLY A 15 -21.26 15.79 -25.15
C GLY A 15 -21.29 14.48 -24.35
N VAL A 16 -22.01 13.47 -24.83
CA VAL A 16 -22.07 12.15 -24.17
C VAL A 16 -20.71 11.46 -24.15
N VAL A 17 -19.95 11.52 -25.26
CA VAL A 17 -18.60 10.95 -25.33
C VAL A 17 -17.65 11.65 -24.35
N ALA A 18 -17.71 12.99 -24.25
CA ALA A 18 -16.88 13.74 -23.32
C ALA A 18 -17.20 13.40 -21.84
N ILE A 19 -18.48 13.24 -21.51
CA ILE A 19 -18.92 12.81 -20.17
C ILE A 19 -18.43 11.39 -19.86
N MET A 20 -18.56 10.47 -20.81
CA MET A 20 -18.07 9.09 -20.65
C MET A 20 -16.54 9.05 -20.48
N LEU A 21 -15.79 9.85 -21.26
CA LEU A 21 -14.34 9.96 -21.08
C LEU A 21 -13.99 10.53 -19.70
N GLY A 22 -14.69 11.58 -19.27
CA GLY A 22 -14.52 12.17 -17.94
C GLY A 22 -14.77 11.16 -16.83
N ALA A 23 -15.85 10.38 -16.93
CA ALA A 23 -16.18 9.33 -15.96
C ALA A 23 -15.11 8.23 -15.91
N VAL A 24 -14.57 7.81 -17.06
CA VAL A 24 -13.47 6.83 -17.13
C VAL A 24 -12.19 7.39 -16.50
N LEU A 25 -11.86 8.66 -16.75
CA LEU A 25 -10.69 9.30 -16.15
C LEU A 25 -10.82 9.44 -14.63
N VAL A 26 -12.01 9.83 -14.13
CA VAL A 26 -12.29 9.87 -12.69
C VAL A 26 -12.20 8.48 -12.08
N TYR A 27 -12.85 7.48 -12.70
CA TYR A 27 -12.80 6.09 -12.22
C TYR A 27 -11.36 5.54 -12.16
N ARG A 28 -10.52 5.85 -13.17
CA ARG A 28 -9.10 5.49 -13.17
C ARG A 28 -8.30 6.28 -12.13
N SER A 29 -8.65 7.54 -11.86
CA SER A 29 -7.96 8.36 -10.84
C SER A 29 -8.23 7.90 -9.41
N VAL A 30 -9.44 7.37 -9.15
CA VAL A 30 -9.83 6.88 -7.82
C VAL A 30 -9.26 5.48 -7.55
N GLY A 31 -8.99 4.67 -8.57
CA GLY A 31 -8.40 3.33 -8.44
C GLY A 31 -6.87 3.25 -8.60
N GLY A 32 -6.16 4.37 -8.68
CA GLY A 32 -4.83 4.46 -9.28
C GLY A 32 -3.62 4.66 -8.34
N ALA A 33 -3.76 4.49 -7.02
CA ALA A 33 -2.57 4.38 -6.17
C ALA A 33 -2.10 2.93 -6.18
N ALA A 34 -1.20 2.59 -7.12
CA ALA A 34 -0.49 1.31 -7.06
C ALA A 34 0.15 1.16 -5.66
N PRO A 35 -0.13 0.06 -4.93
CA PRO A 35 0.47 -0.15 -3.62
C PRO A 35 1.99 -0.36 -3.82
N GLY A 36 2.80 0.62 -3.41
CA GLY A 36 4.26 0.56 -3.56
C GLY A 36 4.91 1.69 -4.37
N THR A 37 4.26 2.85 -4.56
CA THR A 37 5.00 4.02 -5.06
C THR A 37 6.20 4.31 -4.15
N THR A 38 7.38 4.56 -4.72
CA THR A 38 8.65 4.79 -3.98
C THR A 38 8.51 5.82 -2.84
N SER A 39 7.58 6.77 -3.01
CA SER A 39 7.25 7.79 -2.01
C SER A 39 6.64 7.24 -0.71
N SER A 40 5.97 6.07 -0.73
CA SER A 40 5.46 5.46 0.51
C SER A 40 6.55 4.78 1.32
N LEU A 41 7.60 4.25 0.69
CA LEU A 41 8.71 3.57 1.37
C LEU A 41 9.62 4.54 2.13
N THR A 42 9.66 5.81 1.71
CA THR A 42 10.44 6.86 2.41
C THR A 42 9.66 7.51 3.56
N LYS A 43 8.40 7.14 3.79
CA LYS A 43 7.61 7.70 4.89
C LYS A 43 8.18 7.24 6.23
N ASP A 44 8.35 8.18 7.15
CA ASP A 44 8.72 7.88 8.52
C ASP A 44 7.54 7.24 9.27
N VAL A 45 7.85 6.19 10.01
CA VAL A 45 6.92 5.45 10.85
C VAL A 45 7.48 5.44 12.27
N THR A 46 6.68 5.92 13.22
CA THR A 46 7.00 5.83 14.64
C THR A 46 6.64 4.45 15.16
N ILE A 47 7.63 3.78 15.72
CA ILE A 47 7.51 2.48 16.37
C ILE A 47 7.56 2.72 17.87
N ARG A 48 6.67 2.06 18.59
CA ARG A 48 6.61 2.06 20.04
C ARG A 48 6.85 0.65 20.55
N ASP A 49 7.74 0.54 21.52
CA ASP A 49 7.97 -0.69 22.26
C ASP A 49 6.78 -1.00 23.18
N ALA A 50 6.26 -2.22 23.11
CA ALA A 50 5.11 -2.62 23.91
C ALA A 50 5.45 -2.81 25.41
N GLU A 51 6.71 -3.04 25.77
CA GLU A 51 7.12 -3.35 27.15
C GLU A 51 7.62 -2.12 27.90
N THR A 52 8.50 -1.35 27.26
CA THR A 52 9.20 -0.19 27.83
C THR A 52 8.52 1.14 27.47
N GLY A 53 7.69 1.16 26.43
CA GLY A 53 7.08 2.39 25.91
C GLY A 53 8.04 3.29 25.14
N ALA A 54 9.29 2.86 24.93
CA ALA A 54 10.28 3.59 24.15
C ALA A 54 9.80 3.76 22.71
N GLU A 55 10.04 4.94 22.13
CA GLU A 55 9.66 5.25 20.76
C GLU A 55 10.87 5.53 19.90
N TRP A 56 10.87 4.98 18.69
CA TRP A 56 11.87 5.30 17.68
C TRP A 56 11.23 5.44 16.32
N THR A 57 11.86 6.24 15.47
CA THR A 57 11.38 6.48 14.11
C THR A 57 12.26 5.76 13.11
N MET A 58 11.64 5.11 12.13
CA MET A 58 12.34 4.56 10.98
C MET A 58 11.52 4.73 9.71
N SER A 59 12.18 4.67 8.55
CA SER A 59 11.46 4.68 7.28
C SER A 59 10.65 3.38 7.11
N ARG A 60 9.49 3.49 6.47
CA ARG A 60 8.63 2.35 6.12
C ARG A 60 9.40 1.30 5.33
N GLY A 61 10.28 1.70 4.42
CA GLY A 61 11.14 0.78 3.68
C GLY A 61 12.05 -0.05 4.59
N ARG A 62 12.57 0.54 5.67
CA ARG A 62 13.38 -0.19 6.66
C ARG A 62 12.54 -1.15 7.50
N LEU A 63 11.31 -0.76 7.85
CA LEU A 63 10.34 -1.63 8.51
C LEU A 63 10.04 -2.86 7.65
N GLU A 64 9.68 -2.64 6.38
CA GLU A 64 9.34 -3.71 5.46
C GLU A 64 10.55 -4.62 5.22
N GLN A 65 11.74 -4.04 5.03
CA GLN A 65 12.99 -4.79 4.89
C GLN A 65 13.25 -5.71 6.09
N ALA A 66 13.04 -5.23 7.32
CA ALA A 66 13.20 -6.04 8.52
C ALA A 66 12.23 -7.24 8.54
N LEU A 67 11.00 -7.07 8.05
CA LEU A 67 10.02 -8.15 7.93
C LEU A 67 10.39 -9.16 6.82
N TYR A 68 10.91 -8.69 5.69
CA TYR A 68 11.41 -9.59 4.63
C TYR A 68 12.61 -10.43 5.08
N GLN A 69 13.48 -9.87 5.92
CA GLN A 69 14.67 -10.56 6.44
C GLN A 69 14.34 -11.67 7.44
N ARG A 70 13.14 -11.69 8.03
CA ARG A 70 12.72 -12.79 8.91
C ARG A 70 12.66 -14.09 8.12
N SER A 71 13.11 -15.19 8.71
CA SER A 71 12.89 -16.52 8.16
C SER A 71 11.43 -16.94 8.38
N GLY A 72 10.86 -17.65 7.40
CA GLY A 72 9.52 -18.25 7.53
C GLY A 72 8.35 -17.25 7.49
N GLU A 73 7.23 -17.68 8.09
CA GLU A 73 5.97 -16.92 8.15
C GLU A 73 6.07 -15.79 9.18
N ILE A 74 5.52 -14.62 8.83
CA ILE A 74 5.58 -13.45 9.71
C ILE A 74 4.46 -13.56 10.73
N ASN A 75 4.82 -13.63 12.01
CA ASN A 75 3.85 -13.58 13.09
C ASN A 75 3.40 -12.12 13.33
N PRO A 76 2.10 -11.78 13.19
CA PRO A 76 1.59 -10.43 13.41
C PRO A 76 1.67 -9.96 14.87
N GLU A 77 1.80 -10.91 15.80
CA GLU A 77 1.96 -10.65 17.23
C GLU A 77 3.41 -10.36 17.61
N GLU A 78 4.37 -10.60 16.72
CA GLU A 78 5.79 -10.31 16.95
C GLU A 78 6.19 -8.99 16.31
N GLY A 79 6.45 -7.99 17.16
CA GLY A 79 6.88 -6.66 16.76
C GLY A 79 8.31 -6.65 16.20
N LEU A 80 8.74 -5.52 15.64
CA LEU A 80 10.11 -5.27 15.22
C LEU A 80 11.10 -5.35 16.39
N SER A 81 12.35 -5.73 16.10
CA SER A 81 13.41 -5.70 17.11
C SER A 81 13.63 -4.27 17.60
N ASN A 82 13.53 -4.11 18.91
CA ASN A 82 13.88 -2.89 19.60
C ASN A 82 15.40 -2.67 19.50
N PRO A 83 15.88 -1.49 19.07
CA PRO A 83 17.31 -1.21 18.92
C PRO A 83 18.08 -1.19 20.25
N GLU A 84 17.39 -0.97 21.38
CA GLU A 84 17.98 -0.90 22.71
C GLU A 84 18.06 -2.27 23.39
N THR A 85 17.01 -3.09 23.28
CA THR A 85 16.90 -4.38 23.99
C THR A 85 17.10 -5.60 23.08
N GLY A 86 16.98 -5.44 21.76
CA GLY A 86 17.02 -6.52 20.77
C GLY A 86 15.77 -7.39 20.70
N THR A 87 14.80 -7.20 21.61
CA THR A 87 13.56 -7.99 21.68
C THR A 87 12.57 -7.56 20.59
N PRO A 88 11.81 -8.50 19.99
CA PRO A 88 10.83 -8.22 18.93
C PRO A 88 9.52 -7.65 19.48
N THR A 89 9.60 -6.47 20.11
CA THR A 89 8.51 -5.86 20.90
C THR A 89 8.03 -4.53 20.32
N GLY A 90 8.60 -4.07 19.20
CA GLY A 90 8.27 -2.80 18.55
C GLY A 90 7.08 -2.86 17.59
N PHE A 91 6.05 -2.06 17.81
CA PHE A 91 4.91 -1.95 16.89
C PHE A 91 4.73 -0.51 16.40
N PRO A 92 4.30 -0.30 15.14
CA PRO A 92 3.90 1.02 14.69
C PRO A 92 2.82 1.60 15.62
N VAL A 93 2.93 2.88 15.97
CA VAL A 93 1.93 3.57 16.82
C VAL A 93 0.54 3.48 16.18
N ASN A 94 0.45 3.50 14.85
CA ASN A 94 -0.79 3.34 14.09
C ASN A 94 -1.03 1.88 13.67
N ARG A 95 -0.98 0.97 14.65
CA ARG A 95 -0.97 -0.49 14.46
C ARG A 95 -2.10 -0.98 13.55
N SER A 96 -3.34 -0.65 13.85
CA SER A 96 -4.53 -1.25 13.22
C SER A 96 -4.72 -0.96 11.73
N ARG A 97 -3.95 -0.06 11.12
CA ARG A 97 -4.05 0.21 9.68
C ARG A 97 -2.74 -0.06 8.96
N GLU A 98 -1.62 0.37 9.52
CA GLU A 98 -0.35 0.25 8.82
C GLU A 98 0.33 -1.10 9.03
N TRP A 99 0.14 -1.74 10.18
CA TRP A 99 0.81 -2.99 10.53
C TRP A 99 0.14 -4.18 9.84
N ASP A 100 -1.18 -4.28 9.97
CA ASP A 100 -1.96 -5.41 9.46
C ASP A 100 -1.88 -5.48 7.92
N GLU A 101 -2.05 -4.34 7.24
CA GLU A 101 -1.91 -4.24 5.77
C GLU A 101 -0.49 -4.66 5.30
N VAL A 102 0.55 -4.26 6.04
CA VAL A 102 1.93 -4.58 5.68
C VAL A 102 2.23 -6.06 5.89
N ILE A 103 1.81 -6.64 7.02
CA ILE A 103 2.02 -8.06 7.31
C ILE A 103 1.27 -8.94 6.33
N GLU A 104 0.00 -8.63 6.04
CA GLU A 104 -0.80 -9.40 5.10
C GLU A 104 -0.13 -9.44 3.73
N ARG A 105 0.27 -8.27 3.22
CA ARG A 105 0.97 -8.15 1.94
C ARG A 105 2.29 -8.93 1.92
N ILE A 106 3.18 -8.71 2.89
CA ILE A 106 4.50 -9.38 2.89
C ILE A 106 4.34 -10.89 3.09
N SER A 107 3.41 -11.33 3.93
CA SER A 107 3.13 -12.75 4.13
C SER A 107 2.62 -13.41 2.84
N ALA A 108 1.71 -12.76 2.12
CA ALA A 108 1.22 -13.24 0.83
C ALA A 108 2.35 -13.33 -0.20
N GLU A 109 3.23 -12.32 -0.27
CA GLU A 109 4.39 -12.32 -1.16
C GLU A 109 5.38 -13.44 -0.83
N LYS A 110 5.70 -13.65 0.45
CA LYS A 110 6.60 -14.73 0.88
C LYS A 110 6.04 -16.10 0.58
N ARG A 111 4.73 -16.33 0.79
CA ARG A 111 4.07 -17.58 0.39
C ARG A 111 4.18 -17.81 -1.13
N ALA A 112 3.95 -16.78 -1.93
CA ALA A 112 4.09 -16.86 -3.38
C ALA A 112 5.55 -17.11 -3.84
N MET A 113 6.54 -16.55 -3.13
CA MET A 113 7.96 -16.82 -3.39
C MET A 113 8.35 -18.26 -3.04
N LEU A 114 7.88 -18.77 -1.91
CA LEU A 114 8.11 -20.16 -1.49
C LEU A 114 7.49 -21.15 -2.49
N GLU A 115 6.28 -20.90 -2.96
CA GLU A 115 5.63 -21.73 -4.00
C GLU A 115 6.44 -21.74 -5.30
N LYS A 116 7.03 -20.62 -5.70
CA LYS A 116 7.89 -20.53 -6.89
C LYS A 116 9.25 -21.20 -6.73
N GLN A 117 9.79 -21.28 -5.52
CA GLN A 117 11.10 -21.90 -5.25
C GLN A 117 10.99 -23.42 -5.00
N GLY A 118 9.80 -23.93 -4.69
CA GLY A 118 9.52 -25.35 -4.50
C GLY A 118 9.09 -26.12 -5.76
N LYS A 119 9.11 -25.46 -6.93
CA LYS A 119 8.84 -26.04 -8.27
C LYS A 119 10.10 -26.01 -9.11
#